data_AF-A0A935EIA2-F1
#
_entry.id   AF-A0A935EIA2-F1
#
_cell.length_a   1.000
_cell.length_b   1.000
_cell.length_c   1.000
_cell.angle_alpha   90.00
_cell.angle_beta   90.00
_cell.angle_gamma   90.00
#
_symmetry.space_group_name_H-M   'P 1'
#
loop_
_entity.id
_entity.type
_entity.pdbx_description
1 polymer ?
#
loop_
_entity_poly.entity_id
_entity_poly.type
_entity_poly.pdbx_seq_one_letter_code
_entity_poly.pdbx_strand_id
1 'polypeptide(L)'
;MKREWREIARGDTRAQWAGFYVTINSKGTIVLNRAAYERLGSPTAFHLLYDSANNTIGLKPTSSAMRNAYPAHTSGRHGGRKVSAYRLVTECSSTSTKPSSSPTPRSIPTVS
;
A
#
# COMPACT_ATOMS: atom_id res chain seq x y z
N MET A 1 6.24 3.37 18.84
CA MET A 1 6.25 4.79 18.40
C MET A 1 4.81 5.26 18.24
N LYS A 2 4.45 6.36 18.91
CA LYS A 2 3.14 7.00 18.76
C LYS A 2 3.13 7.71 17.40
N ARG A 3 2.12 7.45 16.57
CA ARG A 3 1.95 8.15 15.28
C ARG A 3 1.21 9.46 15.56
N GLU A 4 1.80 10.59 15.21
CA GLU A 4 1.16 11.91 15.30
C GLU A 4 0.40 12.17 14.00
N TRP A 5 -0.85 11.73 13.95
CA TRP A 5 -1.72 11.99 12.81
C TRP A 5 -2.31 13.39 12.93
N ARG A 6 -2.24 14.16 11.84
CA ARG A 6 -2.92 15.44 11.70
C ARG A 6 -3.76 15.41 10.43
N GLU A 7 -5.04 15.73 10.55
CA GLU A 7 -5.91 15.93 9.41
C GLU A 7 -5.53 17.24 8.68
N ILE A 8 -5.43 17.17 7.35
CA ILE A 8 -5.14 18.34 6.51
C ILE A 8 -6.41 18.63 5.70
N ALA A 9 -6.96 19.83 5.88
CA ALA A 9 -8.13 20.27 5.12
C ALA A 9 -7.85 20.29 3.61
N ARG A 10 -8.87 20.00 2.80
CA ARG A 10 -8.78 20.14 1.35
C ARG A 10 -8.63 21.63 1.02
N GLY A 11 -7.54 21.98 0.33
CA GLY A 11 -7.31 23.32 -0.19
C GLY A 11 -7.09 23.31 -1.70
N ASP A 12 -7.11 24.48 -2.33
CA ASP A 12 -7.04 24.65 -3.79
C ASP A 12 -5.64 24.46 -4.39
N THR A 13 -4.65 24.12 -3.57
CA THR A 13 -3.27 23.94 -4.03
C THR A 13 -3.15 22.60 -4.76
N ARG A 14 -2.81 22.63 -6.05
CA ARG A 14 -2.56 21.43 -6.85
C ARG A 14 -1.37 20.65 -6.28
N ALA A 15 -1.55 19.34 -6.07
CA ALA A 15 -0.55 18.45 -5.49
C ALA A 15 0.79 18.41 -6.25
N GLN A 16 0.78 18.73 -7.55
CA GLN A 16 2.01 18.84 -8.37
C GLN A 16 2.91 20.02 -7.98
N TRP A 17 2.37 21.00 -7.23
CA TRP A 17 3.09 22.16 -6.69
C TRP A 17 3.22 22.10 -5.17
N ALA A 18 2.41 21.28 -4.49
CA ALA A 18 2.63 20.92 -3.11
C ALA A 18 3.88 20.05 -3.05
N GLY A 19 4.96 20.55 -2.48
CA GLY A 19 6.30 19.93 -2.54
C GLY A 19 6.38 18.46 -2.10
N PHE A 20 5.34 17.85 -1.54
CA PHE A 20 5.27 16.43 -1.19
C PHE A 20 4.06 15.76 -1.86
N TYR A 21 4.30 14.80 -2.74
CA TYR A 21 3.23 13.94 -3.27
C TYR A 21 3.66 12.49 -3.41
N VAL A 22 2.69 11.60 -3.18
CA VAL A 22 2.80 10.15 -3.34
C VAL A 22 1.57 9.66 -4.08
N THR A 23 1.74 8.80 -5.08
CA THR A 23 0.63 8.16 -5.78
C THR A 23 0.77 6.64 -5.72
N ILE A 24 -0.36 5.95 -5.72
CA ILE A 24 -0.42 4.49 -5.87
C ILE A 24 -1.42 4.17 -6.99
N ASN A 25 -1.07 3.22 -7.85
CA ASN A 25 -2.00 2.73 -8.88
C ASN A 25 -2.58 1.35 -8.50
N SER A 26 -3.59 0.91 -9.25
CA SER A 26 -4.25 -0.39 -9.04
C SER A 26 -3.32 -1.60 -9.20
N LYS A 27 -2.15 -1.43 -9.83
CA LYS A 27 -1.12 -2.47 -9.96
C LYS A 27 -0.19 -2.53 -8.73
N GLY A 28 -0.37 -1.65 -7.75
CA GLY A 28 0.48 -1.55 -6.58
C GLY A 28 1.80 -0.82 -6.86
N THR A 29 1.92 -0.05 -7.93
CA THR A 29 3.08 0.83 -8.13
C THR A 29 2.89 2.08 -7.29
N ILE A 30 3.80 2.30 -6.33
CA ILE A 30 3.86 3.53 -5.55
C ILE A 30 4.89 4.45 -6.20
N VAL A 31 4.52 5.71 -6.46
CA VAL A 31 5.41 6.73 -6.99
C VAL A 31 5.55 7.86 -5.99
N LEU A 32 6.79 8.17 -5.62
CA LEU A 32 7.20 9.28 -4.78
C LEU A 32 7.79 10.37 -5.68
N ASN A 33 7.44 11.62 -5.44
CA ASN A 33 8.17 12.73 -6.04
C ASN A 33 9.58 12.87 -5.44
N ARG A 34 10.44 13.65 -6.09
CA ARG A 34 11.83 13.84 -5.64
C ARG A 34 11.91 14.35 -4.21
N ALA A 35 11.14 15.39 -3.89
CA ALA A 35 11.16 16.01 -2.57
C ALA A 35 10.64 15.09 -1.45
N ALA A 36 9.64 14.24 -1.71
CA ALA A 36 9.21 13.19 -0.78
C ALA A 36 10.31 12.16 -0.54
N TYR A 37 10.96 11.71 -1.61
CA TYR A 37 12.04 10.74 -1.52
C TYR A 37 13.25 11.27 -0.75
N GLU A 38 13.65 12.52 -1.00
CA GLU A 38 14.75 13.18 -0.30
C GLU A 38 14.43 13.38 1.20
N ARG A 39 13.19 13.76 1.55
CA ARG A 39 12.75 13.87 2.95
C ARG A 39 12.75 12.53 3.69
N LEU A 40 12.59 11.42 2.97
CA LEU A 40 12.70 10.07 3.52
C LEU A 40 14.16 9.61 3.67
N GLY A 41 15.13 10.48 3.38
CA GLY A 41 16.57 10.20 3.50
C GLY A 41 17.19 9.59 2.25
N SER A 42 16.52 9.66 1.09
CA SER A 42 16.98 9.07 -0.17
C SER A 42 17.37 7.58 -0.07
N PRO A 43 16.54 6.71 0.52
CA PRO A 43 16.91 5.31 0.75
C PRO A 43 16.99 4.52 -0.56
N THR A 44 17.87 3.53 -0.61
CA THR A 44 18.00 2.67 -1.80
C THR A 44 16.80 1.72 -1.95
N ALA A 45 16.11 1.40 -0.85
CA ALA A 45 14.95 0.51 -0.83
C ALA A 45 13.98 0.86 0.31
N PHE A 46 12.81 0.21 0.31
CA PHE A 46 11.82 0.31 1.38
C PHE A 46 11.38 -1.07 1.87
N HIS A 47 11.09 -1.20 3.16
CA HIS A 47 10.23 -2.29 3.62
C HIS A 47 8.78 -1.87 3.47
N LEU A 48 7.99 -2.79 2.92
CA LEU A 48 6.56 -2.64 2.76
C LEU A 48 5.88 -3.25 3.98
N LEU A 49 5.09 -2.44 4.68
CA LEU A 49 4.38 -2.83 5.89
C LEU A 49 2.88 -2.71 5.61
N TYR A 50 2.10 -3.68 6.07
CA TYR A 50 0.65 -3.63 6.03
C TYR A 50 0.10 -3.88 7.43
N ASP A 51 -0.73 -2.95 7.87
CA ASP A 51 -1.50 -3.04 9.10
C ASP A 51 -2.94 -3.42 8.73
N SER A 52 -3.28 -4.71 8.90
CA SER A 52 -4.59 -5.25 8.56
C SER A 52 -5.70 -4.76 9.47
N ALA A 53 -5.39 -4.39 10.72
CA ALA A 53 -6.39 -3.89 11.66
C ALA A 53 -6.90 -2.49 11.26
N ASN A 54 -6.01 -1.67 10.69
CA ASN A 54 -6.31 -0.29 10.31
C ASN A 54 -6.30 -0.05 8.79
N ASN A 55 -6.18 -1.11 7.99
CA ASN A 55 -6.03 -1.05 6.53
C ASN A 55 -4.97 -0.03 6.07
N THR A 56 -3.87 0.09 6.81
CA THR A 56 -2.85 1.12 6.59
C THR A 56 -1.61 0.52 5.96
N ILE A 57 -1.15 1.14 4.87
CA ILE A 57 0.12 0.79 4.21
C ILE A 57 1.23 1.69 4.76
N GLY A 58 2.34 1.08 5.16
CA GLY A 58 3.54 1.75 5.61
C GLY A 58 4.71 1.52 4.66
N LEU A 59 5.51 2.57 4.45
CA LEU A 59 6.82 2.48 3.80
C LEU A 59 7.89 2.85 4.83
N LYS A 60 8.81 1.92 5.09
CA LYS A 60 9.95 2.16 5.98
C LYS A 60 11.24 2.22 5.16
N PRO A 61 11.99 3.34 5.17
CA PRO A 61 13.31 3.45 4.54
C PRO A 61 14.23 2.32 4.96
N THR A 62 14.94 1.71 4.01
CA THR A 62 15.88 0.61 4.27
C THR A 62 16.98 0.54 3.21
N SER A 63 17.95 -0.36 3.43
CA SER A 63 19.00 -0.68 2.47
C SER A 63 18.55 -1.80 1.51
N SER A 64 19.06 -1.79 0.27
CA SER A 64 18.80 -2.86 -0.71
C SER A 64 19.37 -4.22 -0.30
N ALA A 65 20.35 -4.24 0.61
CA ALA A 65 20.95 -5.46 1.14
C ALA A 65 20.03 -6.19 2.14
N MET A 66 18.97 -5.55 2.62
CA MET A 66 18.09 -6.12 3.64
C MET A 66 17.10 -7.12 3.01
N ARG A 67 16.80 -8.20 3.73
CA ARG A 67 15.79 -9.17 3.29
C ARG A 67 14.42 -8.51 3.15
N ASN A 68 13.67 -8.85 2.10
CA ASN A 68 12.36 -8.25 1.78
C ASN A 68 12.42 -6.73 1.57
N ALA A 69 13.56 -6.22 1.10
CA ALA A 69 13.67 -4.83 0.66
C ALA A 69 13.09 -4.66 -0.75
N TYR A 70 12.26 -3.65 -0.92
CA TYR A 70 11.69 -3.24 -2.20
C TYR A 70 12.51 -2.09 -2.77
N PRO A 71 13.27 -2.30 -3.87
CA PRO A 71 14.16 -1.28 -4.40
C PRO A 71 13.41 -0.05 -4.91
N ALA A 72 14.00 1.13 -4.66
CA ALA A 72 13.50 2.41 -5.16
C ALA A 72 14.10 2.70 -6.53
N HIS A 73 13.32 2.50 -7.60
CA HIS A 73 13.78 2.75 -8.97
C HIS A 73 13.54 4.20 -9.37
N THR A 74 14.37 4.74 -10.28
CA THR A 74 14.10 6.01 -10.95
C THR A 74 12.74 5.97 -11.67
N SER A 75 12.02 7.08 -11.61
CA SER A 75 10.75 7.29 -12.29
C SER A 75 10.75 8.66 -12.96
N GLY A 76 10.78 8.67 -14.30
CA GLY A 76 10.78 9.90 -15.10
C GLY A 76 12.08 10.70 -15.02
N ARG A 77 12.08 11.89 -15.64
CA ARG A 77 13.23 12.80 -15.73
C ARG A 77 13.45 13.67 -14.49
N HIS A 78 12.42 13.85 -13.66
CA HIS A 78 12.42 14.81 -12.55
C HIS A 78 12.85 14.23 -11.19
N GLY A 79 13.56 13.09 -11.19
CA GLY A 79 14.08 12.49 -9.95
C GLY A 79 13.01 11.84 -9.06
N GLY A 80 11.84 11.53 -9.61
CA GLY A 80 10.85 10.72 -8.90
C GLY A 80 11.36 9.29 -8.67
N ARG A 81 10.80 8.62 -7.66
CA ARG A 81 11.08 7.21 -7.36
C ARG A 81 9.84 6.37 -7.45
N LYS A 82 9.98 5.15 -7.95
CA LYS A 82 8.92 4.14 -7.96
C LYS A 82 9.31 2.94 -7.10
N VAL A 83 8.34 2.41 -6.38
CA VAL A 83 8.45 1.18 -5.59
C VAL A 83 7.36 0.23 -6.08
N SER A 84 7.74 -0.98 -6.48
CA SER A 84 6.79 -2.00 -6.94
C SER A 84 6.24 -2.77 -5.76
N ALA A 85 5.04 -2.42 -5.31
CA ALA A 85 4.35 -3.03 -4.17
C ALA A 85 3.26 -4.01 -4.62
N TYR A 86 3.50 -4.75 -5.72
CA TYR A 86 2.54 -5.72 -6.29
C TYR A 86 2.03 -6.74 -5.27
N ARG A 87 2.91 -7.15 -4.33
CA ARG A 87 2.59 -8.10 -3.26
C ARG A 87 1.46 -7.63 -2.33
N LEU A 88 1.31 -6.32 -2.09
CA LEU A 88 0.15 -5.81 -1.32
C LEU A 88 -1.15 -6.09 -2.05
N VAL A 89 -1.16 -5.91 -3.37
CA VAL A 89 -2.37 -6.13 -4.17
C VAL A 89 -2.69 -7.62 -4.20
N THR A 90 -1.69 -8.50 -4.37
CA THR A 90 -1.93 -9.95 -4.46
C THR A 90 -2.29 -10.60 -3.13
N GLU A 91 -1.62 -10.22 -2.03
CA GLU A 91 -1.74 -10.93 -0.74
C GLU A 91 -2.81 -10.31 0.17
N CYS A 92 -3.10 -9.01 0.04
CA CYS A 92 -4.11 -8.35 0.87
C CYS A 92 -5.50 -8.30 0.20
N SER A 93 -5.62 -8.58 -1.10
CA SER A 93 -6.93 -8.65 -1.78
C SER A 93 -7.69 -9.96 -1.55
N SER A 94 -7.04 -11.00 -1.02
CA SER A 94 -7.63 -12.33 -0.87
C SER A 94 -8.53 -12.50 0.35
N THR A 95 -8.76 -11.45 1.14
CA THR A 95 -9.78 -11.47 2.22
C THR A 95 -11.18 -11.19 1.66
N SER A 96 -11.52 -11.79 0.52
CA SER A 96 -12.92 -12.01 0.16
C SER A 96 -13.35 -13.25 0.94
N THR A 97 -14.00 -12.99 2.08
CA THR A 97 -14.79 -13.96 2.81
C THR A 97 -15.70 -14.66 1.80
N LYS A 98 -15.36 -15.90 1.43
CA LYS A 98 -16.28 -16.78 0.71
C LYS A 98 -17.48 -16.96 1.66
N PRO A 99 -18.72 -16.54 1.33
CA PRO A 99 -19.84 -16.89 2.16
C PRO A 99 -19.92 -18.41 2.17
N SER A 100 -19.69 -18.99 3.35
CA SER A 100 -19.91 -20.39 3.64
C SER A 100 -21.36 -20.71 3.30
N SER A 101 -21.61 -21.25 2.11
CA SER A 101 -22.90 -21.86 1.77
C SER A 101 -23.07 -23.09 2.65
N SER A 102 -23.73 -22.91 3.80
CA SER A 102 -24.27 -24.01 4.58
C SER A 102 -25.21 -24.82 3.69
N PRO A 103 -25.02 -26.14 3.52
CA PRO A 103 -25.98 -26.96 2.80
C PRO A 103 -27.25 -27.08 3.64
N THR A 104 -28.37 -26.68 3.05
CA THR A 104 -29.74 -26.84 3.59
C THR A 104 -29.98 -28.30 3.98
N PRO A 105 -30.55 -28.60 5.16
CA PRO A 105 -30.91 -29.98 5.50
C PRO A 105 -32.05 -30.46 4.58
N ARG A 106 -31.84 -31.60 3.92
CA ARG A 106 -32.87 -32.29 3.12
C ARG A 106 -34.02 -32.71 4.03
N SER A 107 -35.23 -32.32 3.64
CA SER A 107 -36.49 -32.83 4.17
C SER A 107 -36.54 -34.35 4.01
N ILE A 108 -36.82 -35.05 5.11
CA ILE A 108 -37.09 -36.49 5.13
C ILE A 108 -38.53 -36.71 4.63
N PRO A 109 -38.79 -37.60 3.67
CA PRO A 109 -40.15 -37.99 3.35
C PRO A 109 -40.67 -38.96 4.42
N THR A 110 -41.73 -38.58 5.11
CA THR A 110 -42.54 -39.50 5.93
C THR A 110 -43.21 -40.50 5.01
N VAL A 111 -42.94 -41.79 5.23
CA VAL A 111 -43.63 -42.90 4.57
C VAL A 111 -44.62 -43.51 5.58
N SER A 112 -45.88 -43.57 5.15
CA SER A 112 -47.04 -44.30 5.68
C SER A 112 -47.69 -43.80 6.97
#